data_AF-A0A940ZTZ3-F1
#
_entry.id   AF-A0A940ZTZ3-F1
#
_cell.length_a   1.000
_cell.length_b   1.000
_cell.length_c   1.000
_cell.angle_alpha   90.00
_cell.angle_beta   90.00
_cell.angle_gamma   90.00
#
_symmetry.space_group_name_H-M   'P 1'
#
loop_
_entity.id
_entity.type
_entity.pdbx_description
1 polymer ?
#
loop_
_entity_poly.entity_id
_entity_poly.type
_entity_poly.pdbx_seq_one_letter_code
_entity_poly.pdbx_strand_id
1 'polypeptide(L)'
;SIVHVLEEPLYCGDTPFNTLGINNYSGYKGYAPEGGTSITSIISGDTYDHWKRCKEDGTYEAEKQKLAESFIKILNDKYPKTKDKIAVWDVATPLTYERYLGSYKGSWMTVTGKNDPRTDYPVKPESIQNIYFAGQRMSPPGGLPVAAETGRKAVQYLCRDSDVVFQGEI
;
A
#
# COMPACT_ATOMS: atom_id res chain seq x y z
N SER A 1 -0.81 13.74 -9.39
CA SER A 1 -0.54 12.41 -9.97
C SER A 1 -0.70 12.49 -11.47
N ILE A 2 0.15 11.84 -12.25
CA ILE A 2 0.03 11.72 -13.72
C ILE A 2 0.10 10.23 -14.06
N VAL A 3 -0.75 9.76 -14.97
CA VAL A 3 -0.71 8.38 -15.46
C VAL A 3 -0.27 8.40 -16.92
N HIS A 4 0.74 7.61 -17.24
CA HIS A 4 1.22 7.39 -18.60
C HIS A 4 0.78 6.03 -19.09
N VAL A 5 0.28 5.93 -20.33
CA VAL A 5 0.25 4.65 -21.02
C VAL A 5 1.60 4.41 -21.67
N LEU A 6 2.08 3.18 -21.58
CA LEU A 6 3.40 2.77 -21.99
C LEU A 6 3.36 2.13 -23.37
N GLU A 7 4.36 2.42 -24.20
CA GLU A 7 4.55 1.76 -25.51
C GLU A 7 4.99 0.30 -25.32
N GLU A 8 5.90 0.09 -24.36
CA GLU A 8 6.32 -1.23 -23.89
C GLU A 8 5.90 -1.41 -22.43
N PRO A 9 5.35 -2.58 -22.03
CA PRO A 9 4.92 -2.78 -20.65
C PRO A 9 6.08 -2.72 -19.66
N LEU A 10 5.82 -2.15 -18.47
CA LEU A 10 6.69 -2.38 -17.32
C LEU A 10 6.39 -3.78 -16.78
N TYR A 11 7.42 -4.59 -16.55
CA TYR A 11 7.28 -5.94 -15.98
C TYR A 11 7.65 -5.95 -14.51
N CYS A 12 6.79 -6.57 -13.68
CA CYS A 12 7.11 -7.00 -12.32
C CYS A 12 7.03 -8.53 -12.30
N GLY A 13 8.18 -9.20 -12.35
CA GLY A 13 8.24 -10.61 -12.74
C GLY A 13 7.64 -10.81 -14.12
N ASP A 14 6.74 -11.79 -14.26
CA ASP A 14 6.05 -12.09 -15.51
C ASP A 14 4.75 -11.26 -15.71
N THR A 15 4.45 -10.35 -14.78
CA THR A 15 3.21 -9.55 -14.83
C THR A 15 3.44 -8.23 -15.57
N PRO A 16 2.76 -7.99 -16.71
CA PRO A 16 2.90 -6.76 -17.47
C PRO A 16 1.98 -5.64 -16.93
N PHE A 17 2.50 -4.42 -16.91
CA PHE A 17 1.77 -3.20 -16.59
C PHE A 17 1.86 -2.23 -17.76
N ASN A 18 0.72 -1.95 -18.40
CA ASN A 18 0.64 -1.07 -19.58
C ASN A 18 0.48 0.42 -19.22
N THR A 19 0.36 0.73 -17.93
CA THR A 19 0.25 2.10 -17.43
C THR A 19 1.16 2.29 -16.25
N LEU A 20 1.64 3.53 -16.07
CA LEU A 20 2.49 3.91 -14.97
C LEU A 20 1.97 5.21 -14.34
N GLY A 21 1.50 5.10 -13.10
CA GLY A 21 1.13 6.24 -12.28
C GLY A 21 2.35 6.84 -11.58
N ILE A 22 2.51 8.15 -11.67
CA ILE A 22 3.61 8.88 -11.06
C ILE A 22 3.06 9.97 -10.14
N ASN A 23 3.49 9.94 -8.88
CA ASN A 23 3.30 11.03 -7.93
C ASN A 23 4.62 11.76 -7.73
N ASN A 24 4.60 13.09 -7.83
CA ASN A 24 5.73 13.97 -7.59
C ASN A 24 5.39 14.87 -6.40
N TYR A 25 6.30 14.94 -5.42
CA TYR A 25 6.08 15.66 -4.17
C TYR A 25 6.83 17.01 -4.08
N SER A 26 7.22 17.61 -5.21
CA SER A 26 7.98 18.87 -5.26
C SER A 26 7.27 20.05 -4.58
N GLY A 27 5.94 20.01 -4.46
CA GLY A 27 5.16 21.01 -3.71
C GLY A 27 5.17 20.83 -2.19
N TYR A 28 5.77 19.76 -1.66
CA TYR A 28 5.72 19.41 -0.24
C TYR A 28 7.10 19.54 0.41
N LYS A 29 7.24 20.53 1.30
CA LYS A 29 8.48 20.72 2.08
C LYS A 29 8.74 19.49 2.95
N GLY A 30 9.99 19.04 2.99
CA GLY A 30 10.44 17.90 3.81
C GLY A 30 10.31 16.52 3.15
N TYR A 31 9.74 16.44 1.94
CA TYR A 31 9.65 15.17 1.19
C TYR A 31 10.94 14.82 0.43
N ALA A 32 11.88 15.76 0.31
CA ALA A 32 13.22 15.56 -0.23
C ALA A 32 14.17 16.64 0.31
N PRO A 33 15.50 16.43 0.24
CA PRO A 33 16.49 17.47 0.46
C PRO A 33 16.29 18.68 -0.48
N GLU A 34 16.88 19.82 -0.10
CA GLU A 34 16.83 21.03 -0.91
C GLU A 34 17.35 20.79 -2.35
N GLY A 35 16.64 21.33 -3.34
CA GLY A 35 16.93 21.11 -4.76
C GLY A 35 16.47 19.77 -5.33
N GLY A 36 15.89 18.88 -4.50
CA GLY A 36 15.37 17.57 -4.90
C GLY A 36 13.85 17.45 -4.83
N THR A 37 13.33 16.32 -5.31
CA THR A 37 11.94 15.89 -5.10
C THR A 37 11.88 14.37 -5.00
N SER A 38 10.90 13.85 -4.26
CA SER A 38 10.57 12.44 -4.25
C SER A 38 9.55 12.11 -5.34
N ILE A 39 9.70 10.95 -5.94
CA ILE A 39 8.78 10.40 -6.92
C ILE A 39 8.37 8.99 -6.47
N THR A 40 7.08 8.70 -6.48
CA THR A 40 6.55 7.37 -6.14
C THR A 40 5.60 6.86 -7.21
N SER A 41 5.57 5.54 -7.37
CA SER A 41 4.61 4.82 -8.21
C SER A 41 4.04 3.64 -7.44
N ILE A 42 2.80 3.26 -7.77
CA ILE A 42 2.16 2.05 -7.25
C ILE A 42 1.97 1.10 -8.44
N ILE A 43 2.54 -0.09 -8.32
CA ILE A 43 2.41 -1.18 -9.28
C ILE A 43 1.40 -2.18 -8.70
N SER A 44 0.13 -2.00 -9.04
CA SER A 44 -0.99 -2.73 -8.44
C SER A 44 -1.25 -4.05 -9.18
N GLY A 45 -0.66 -5.16 -8.70
CA GLY A 45 -0.93 -6.50 -9.23
C GLY A 45 -0.67 -7.61 -8.22
N ASP A 46 -1.19 -8.80 -8.50
CA ASP A 46 -0.98 -9.99 -7.69
C ASP A 46 0.42 -10.57 -7.94
N THR A 47 1.40 -10.05 -7.20
CA THR A 47 2.83 -10.37 -7.39
C THR A 47 3.44 -11.08 -6.18
N TYR A 48 2.65 -11.39 -5.15
CA TYR A 48 3.17 -11.95 -3.89
C TYR A 48 3.98 -13.24 -4.12
N ASP A 49 3.42 -14.21 -4.86
CA ASP A 49 4.07 -15.51 -5.07
C ASP A 49 5.35 -15.37 -5.91
N HIS A 50 5.43 -14.39 -6.83
CA HIS A 50 6.68 -14.08 -7.55
C HIS A 50 7.76 -13.59 -6.58
N TRP A 51 7.46 -12.58 -5.78
CA TRP A 51 8.43 -12.04 -4.81
C TRP A 51 8.85 -13.07 -3.76
N LYS A 52 7.93 -13.97 -3.36
CA LYS A 52 8.22 -15.08 -2.47
C LYS A 52 9.25 -16.05 -3.09
N ARG A 53 9.04 -16.48 -4.34
CA ARG A 53 10.02 -17.31 -5.06
C ARG A 53 11.38 -16.64 -5.15
N CYS A 54 11.42 -15.36 -5.54
CA CYS A 54 12.68 -14.60 -5.61
C CYS A 54 13.40 -14.53 -4.25
N LYS A 55 12.65 -14.54 -3.14
CA LYS A 55 13.25 -14.57 -1.80
C LYS A 55 13.84 -15.94 -1.47
N GLU A 56 13.17 -17.02 -1.88
CA GLU A 56 13.59 -18.41 -1.64
C GLU A 56 14.80 -18.81 -2.50
N ASP A 57 14.88 -18.34 -3.74
CA ASP A 57 15.99 -18.63 -4.67
C ASP A 57 17.17 -17.65 -4.57
N GLY A 58 17.06 -16.62 -3.73
CA GLY A 58 18.11 -15.62 -3.50
C GLY A 58 18.20 -14.49 -4.52
N THR A 59 17.26 -14.40 -5.47
CA THR A 59 17.24 -13.36 -6.52
C THR A 59 16.52 -12.06 -6.14
N TYR A 60 15.91 -11.98 -4.95
CA TYR A 60 15.03 -10.90 -4.51
C TYR A 60 15.57 -9.48 -4.70
N GLU A 61 16.82 -9.21 -4.32
CA GLU A 61 17.41 -7.88 -4.48
C GLU A 61 17.73 -7.54 -5.94
N ALA A 62 18.13 -8.55 -6.74
CA ALA A 62 18.37 -8.37 -8.17
C ALA A 62 17.08 -8.05 -8.93
N GLU A 63 15.97 -8.72 -8.60
CA GLU A 63 14.67 -8.44 -9.23
C GLU A 63 14.11 -7.07 -8.80
N LYS A 64 14.36 -6.62 -7.55
CA LYS A 64 14.07 -5.23 -7.16
C LYS A 64 14.86 -4.23 -7.98
N GLN A 65 16.16 -4.46 -8.15
CA GLN A 65 17.01 -3.58 -8.95
C GLN A 65 16.54 -3.52 -10.41
N LYS A 66 16.24 -4.67 -11.03
CA LYS A 66 15.71 -4.75 -12.39
C LYS A 66 14.41 -3.95 -12.56
N LEU A 67 13.49 -4.05 -11.59
CA LEU A 67 12.25 -3.28 -11.60
C LEU A 67 12.51 -1.78 -11.46
N ALA A 68 13.40 -1.38 -10.56
CA ALA A 68 13.79 0.02 -10.36
C ALA A 68 14.44 0.61 -11.62
N GLU A 69 15.38 -0.11 -12.24
CA GLU A 69 16.05 0.31 -13.48
C GLU A 69 15.06 0.46 -14.64
N SER A 70 14.12 -0.48 -14.77
CA SER A 70 13.05 -0.41 -15.78
C SER A 70 12.15 0.82 -15.57
N PHE A 71 11.77 1.08 -14.31
CA PHE A 71 11.02 2.29 -13.95
C PHE A 71 11.81 3.58 -14.25
N ILE A 72 13.09 3.63 -13.86
CA ILE A 72 13.96 4.79 -14.09
C ILE A 72 14.16 5.05 -15.58
N LYS A 73 14.28 4.00 -16.40
CA LYS A 73 14.33 4.14 -17.86
C LYS A 73 13.06 4.81 -18.39
N ILE A 74 11.89 4.30 -18.02
CA ILE A 74 10.60 4.89 -18.43
C ILE A 74 10.50 6.35 -17.97
N LEU A 75 10.91 6.64 -16.73
CA LEU A 75 10.93 7.99 -16.19
C LEU A 75 11.82 8.93 -17.02
N ASN A 76 13.02 8.49 -17.36
CA ASN A 76 13.97 9.26 -18.17
C ASN A 76 13.47 9.47 -19.61
N ASP A 77 12.84 8.46 -20.21
CA ASP A 77 12.27 8.55 -21.56
C ASP A 77 11.11 9.57 -21.59
N LYS A 78 10.25 9.58 -20.56
CA LYS A 78 9.14 10.54 -20.45
C LYS A 78 9.61 11.93 -19.99
N TYR A 79 10.65 12.01 -19.18
CA TYR A 79 11.17 13.25 -18.60
C TYR A 79 12.70 13.32 -18.71
N PRO A 80 13.26 13.66 -19.89
CA PRO A 80 14.72 13.62 -20.11
C PRO A 80 15.56 14.44 -19.12
N LYS A 81 14.96 15.44 -18.46
CA LYS A 81 15.60 16.25 -17.41
C LYS A 81 15.89 15.47 -16.12
N THR A 82 15.38 14.25 -15.93
CA THR A 82 15.67 13.38 -14.77
C THR A 82 16.89 12.50 -14.96
N LYS A 83 17.42 12.41 -16.19
CA LYS A 83 18.58 11.61 -16.52
C LYS A 83 19.77 11.99 -15.63
N ASP A 84 20.42 10.98 -15.05
CA ASP A 84 21.56 11.10 -14.14
C ASP A 84 21.28 11.92 -12.86
N LYS A 85 20.00 12.13 -12.50
CA LYS A 85 19.59 12.87 -11.28
C LYS A 85 18.95 11.99 -10.20
N ILE A 86 18.90 10.68 -10.42
CA ILE A 86 18.37 9.75 -9.41
C ILE A 86 19.46 9.49 -8.38
N ALA A 87 19.27 10.04 -7.18
CA ALA A 87 20.23 9.87 -6.08
C ALA A 87 20.06 8.53 -5.35
N VAL A 88 18.81 8.11 -5.13
CA VAL A 88 18.44 6.88 -4.42
C VAL A 88 17.15 6.31 -5.01
N TRP A 89 16.93 5.01 -4.80
CA TRP A 89 15.68 4.32 -5.11
C TRP A 89 15.42 3.24 -4.05
N ASP A 90 14.16 2.85 -3.90
CA ASP A 90 13.75 1.68 -3.13
C ASP A 90 12.50 1.05 -3.78
N VAL A 91 12.33 -0.26 -3.55
CA VAL A 91 11.18 -1.04 -4.02
C VAL A 91 10.56 -1.76 -2.83
N ALA A 92 9.39 -1.29 -2.40
CA ALA A 92 8.55 -2.01 -1.45
C ALA A 92 7.73 -3.07 -2.20
N THR A 93 7.87 -4.33 -1.79
CA THR A 93 7.12 -5.47 -2.36
C THR A 93 6.06 -5.97 -1.36
N PRO A 94 5.12 -6.84 -1.76
CA PRO A 94 4.20 -7.49 -0.82
C PRO A 94 4.89 -8.11 0.40
N LEU A 95 6.08 -8.69 0.25
CA LEU A 95 6.87 -9.23 1.38
C LEU A 95 7.34 -8.15 2.35
N THR A 96 7.50 -6.89 1.90
CA THR A 96 7.83 -5.76 2.76
C THR A 96 6.67 -5.47 3.71
N TYR A 97 5.45 -5.41 3.18
CA TYR A 97 4.23 -5.21 3.99
C TYR A 97 3.96 -6.40 4.90
N GLU A 98 4.12 -7.65 4.42
CA GLU A 98 3.96 -8.85 5.25
C GLU A 98 4.94 -8.84 6.43
N ARG A 99 6.23 -8.53 6.20
CA ARG A 99 7.24 -8.46 7.25
C ARG A 99 6.98 -7.35 8.27
N TYR A 100 6.57 -6.16 7.82
CA TYR A 100 6.44 -4.99 8.71
C TYR A 100 5.10 -4.94 9.44
N LEU A 101 4.02 -5.42 8.79
CA LEU A 101 2.66 -5.23 9.26
C LEU A 101 1.95 -6.56 9.58
N GLY A 102 2.57 -7.71 9.33
CA GLY A 102 1.91 -9.02 9.45
C GLY A 102 0.73 -9.17 8.48
N SER A 103 0.66 -8.35 7.44
CA SER A 103 -0.48 -8.34 6.51
C SER A 103 -0.48 -9.58 5.64
N TYR A 104 -1.62 -10.28 5.58
CA TYR A 104 -1.81 -11.44 4.71
C TYR A 104 -1.39 -11.14 3.26
N LYS A 105 -0.40 -11.89 2.76
CA LYS A 105 0.18 -11.73 1.43
C LYS A 105 0.55 -10.29 1.05
N GLY A 106 0.92 -9.46 2.02
CA GLY A 106 1.32 -8.07 1.77
C GLY A 106 0.17 -7.13 1.37
N SER A 107 -1.08 -7.54 1.55
CA SER A 107 -2.23 -6.71 1.20
C SER A 107 -2.28 -5.44 2.06
N TRP A 108 -2.45 -4.27 1.43
CA TRP A 108 -2.53 -2.96 2.11
C TRP A 108 -3.98 -2.48 2.35
N MET A 109 -4.96 -3.19 1.80
CA MET A 109 -6.40 -2.96 1.95
C MET A 109 -7.10 -4.21 2.49
N THR A 110 -8.43 -4.22 2.60
CA THR A 110 -9.18 -5.45 2.89
C THR A 110 -8.97 -6.47 1.77
N VAL A 111 -8.87 -7.76 2.12
CA VAL A 111 -8.76 -8.85 1.14
C VAL A 111 -10.18 -9.24 0.75
N THR A 112 -10.52 -9.08 -0.53
CA THR A 112 -11.81 -9.46 -1.09
C THR A 112 -11.59 -10.29 -2.35
N GLY A 113 -12.23 -11.45 -2.42
CA GLY A 113 -12.29 -12.27 -3.62
C GLY A 113 -13.15 -11.64 -4.72
N LYS A 114 -12.99 -12.15 -5.94
CA LYS A 114 -13.83 -11.76 -7.07
C LYS A 114 -15.27 -12.19 -6.78
N ASN A 115 -16.19 -11.22 -6.74
CA ASN A 115 -17.61 -11.41 -6.41
C ASN A 115 -17.90 -11.76 -4.94
N ASP A 116 -16.94 -11.61 -4.03
CA ASP A 116 -17.24 -11.75 -2.60
C ASP A 116 -18.28 -10.71 -2.18
N PRO A 117 -19.29 -11.11 -1.39
CA PRO A 117 -20.23 -10.14 -0.85
C PRO A 117 -19.48 -9.16 0.04
N ARG A 118 -19.84 -7.87 -0.05
CA ARG A 118 -19.32 -6.86 0.88
C ARG A 118 -19.71 -7.27 2.30
N THR A 119 -18.71 -7.62 3.10
CA THR A 119 -18.90 -8.14 4.46
C THR A 119 -18.23 -7.19 5.44
N ASP A 120 -19.03 -6.66 6.37
CA ASP A 120 -18.54 -5.89 7.50
C ASP A 120 -18.39 -6.82 8.71
N TYR A 121 -17.22 -6.80 9.33
CA TYR A 121 -16.96 -7.59 10.53
C TYR A 121 -17.60 -6.92 11.76
N PRO A 122 -18.16 -7.71 12.70
CA PRO A 122 -18.77 -7.17 13.90
C PRO A 122 -17.72 -6.50 14.78
N VAL A 123 -18.09 -5.36 15.39
CA VAL A 123 -17.21 -4.60 16.28
C VAL A 123 -16.92 -5.31 17.60
N LYS A 124 -17.72 -6.30 18.00
CA LYS A 124 -17.46 -7.14 19.19
C LYS A 124 -18.01 -8.54 18.97
N PRO A 125 -17.43 -9.58 19.59
CA PRO A 125 -18.00 -10.92 19.58
C PRO A 125 -19.21 -11.00 20.52
N GLU A 126 -20.12 -11.93 20.25
CA GLU A 126 -21.29 -12.18 21.12
C GLU A 126 -20.90 -12.94 22.40
N SER A 127 -19.89 -13.82 22.31
CA SER A 127 -19.53 -14.76 23.37
C SER A 127 -18.54 -14.24 24.40
N ILE A 128 -17.88 -13.10 24.14
CA ILE A 128 -16.82 -12.58 25.02
C ILE A 128 -17.09 -11.11 25.31
N GLN A 129 -17.20 -10.79 26.60
CA GLN A 129 -17.39 -9.42 27.05
C GLN A 129 -16.07 -8.63 27.02
N ASN A 130 -16.18 -7.30 26.92
CA ASN A 130 -15.05 -6.37 26.99
C ASN A 130 -13.97 -6.56 25.92
N ILE A 131 -14.35 -7.12 24.76
CA ILE A 131 -13.50 -7.18 23.55
C ILE A 131 -14.17 -6.35 22.46
N TYR A 132 -13.39 -5.46 21.83
CA TYR A 132 -13.82 -4.63 20.71
C TYR A 132 -12.77 -4.69 19.59
N PHE A 133 -13.23 -4.86 18.36
CA PHE A 133 -12.41 -4.96 17.16
C PHE A 133 -12.44 -3.64 16.39
N ALA A 134 -11.25 -3.18 16.02
CA ALA A 134 -11.03 -2.03 15.15
C ALA A 134 -9.84 -2.33 14.23
N GLY A 135 -9.86 -1.75 13.04
CA GLY A 135 -8.76 -1.87 12.11
C GLY A 135 -9.16 -1.68 10.65
N GLN A 136 -8.14 -1.50 9.82
CA GLN A 136 -8.32 -1.21 8.39
C GLN A 136 -8.98 -2.33 7.58
N ARG A 137 -9.20 -3.52 8.17
CA ARG A 137 -9.79 -4.70 7.51
C ARG A 137 -11.23 -4.99 7.93
N MET A 138 -11.81 -4.19 8.82
CA MET A 138 -13.14 -4.44 9.38
C MET A 138 -14.28 -4.25 8.36
N SER A 139 -14.06 -3.47 7.30
CA SER A 139 -15.01 -3.24 6.20
C SER A 139 -14.25 -3.05 4.89
N PRO A 140 -14.77 -3.49 3.74
CA PRO A 140 -14.29 -3.08 2.43
C PRO A 140 -14.52 -1.58 2.18
N PRO A 141 -13.67 -0.89 1.39
CA PRO A 141 -12.45 -1.42 0.78
C PRO A 141 -11.29 -1.58 1.79
N GLY A 142 -11.39 -0.98 2.97
CA GLY A 142 -10.37 -0.98 4.01
C GLY A 142 -9.56 0.31 4.05
N GLY A 143 -8.32 0.22 4.54
CA GLY A 143 -7.36 1.34 4.57
C GLY A 143 -7.57 2.33 5.72
N LEU A 144 -6.87 3.46 5.65
CA LEU A 144 -6.81 4.46 6.73
C LEU A 144 -8.19 5.01 7.14
N PRO A 145 -9.12 5.34 6.22
CA PRO A 145 -10.44 5.83 6.62
C PRO A 145 -11.22 4.78 7.43
N VAL A 146 -11.18 3.51 7.02
CA VAL A 146 -11.84 2.41 7.74
C VAL A 146 -11.20 2.18 9.10
N ALA A 147 -9.87 2.29 9.21
CA ALA A 147 -9.18 2.18 10.50
C ALA A 147 -9.64 3.27 11.48
N ALA A 148 -9.73 4.52 11.02
CA ALA A 148 -10.18 5.64 11.85
C ALA A 148 -11.66 5.48 12.27
N GLU A 149 -12.53 5.15 11.33
CA GLU A 149 -13.96 4.94 11.59
C GLU A 149 -14.19 3.79 12.58
N THR A 150 -13.56 2.64 12.36
CA THR A 150 -13.75 1.45 13.19
C THR A 150 -13.13 1.62 14.57
N GLY A 151 -12.03 2.36 14.69
CA GLY A 151 -11.47 2.78 15.98
C GLY A 151 -12.47 3.61 16.77
N ARG A 152 -13.07 4.65 16.15
CA ARG A 152 -14.12 5.46 16.78
C ARG A 152 -15.31 4.59 17.21
N LYS A 153 -15.77 3.69 16.34
CA LYS A 153 -16.89 2.79 16.61
C LYS A 153 -16.59 1.84 17.79
N ALA A 154 -15.39 1.28 17.87
CA ALA A 154 -14.99 0.44 18.98
C ALA A 154 -15.03 1.20 20.32
N VAL A 155 -14.54 2.44 20.36
CA VAL A 155 -14.58 3.28 21.57
C VAL A 155 -16.03 3.64 21.93
N GLN A 156 -16.89 3.94 20.95
CA GLN A 156 -18.32 4.18 21.21
C GLN A 156 -19.00 2.96 21.85
N TYR A 157 -18.68 1.75 21.39
CA TYR A 157 -19.20 0.52 21.99
C TYR A 157 -18.63 0.29 23.40
N LEU A 158 -17.35 0.55 23.62
CA LEU A 158 -16.75 0.52 24.95
C LEU A 158 -17.44 1.47 25.92
N CYS A 159 -17.63 2.73 25.52
CA CYS A 159 -18.33 3.75 26.31
C CYS A 159 -19.75 3.30 26.67
N ARG A 160 -20.52 2.82 25.68
CA ARG A 160 -21.87 2.28 25.91
C ARG A 160 -21.87 1.12 26.91
N ASP A 161 -20.95 0.17 26.75
CA ASP A 161 -20.92 -1.04 27.56
C ASP A 161 -20.35 -0.79 28.97
N SER A 162 -19.68 0.35 29.19
CA SER A 162 -19.14 0.79 30.49
C SER A 162 -19.94 1.92 31.15
N ASP A 163 -21.09 2.29 30.59
CA ASP A 163 -21.94 3.40 31.05
C ASP A 163 -21.19 4.76 31.13
N VAL A 164 -20.31 4.99 30.16
CA VAL A 164 -19.55 6.24 30.00
C VAL A 164 -20.06 6.97 28.76
N VAL A 165 -20.21 8.30 28.84
CA VAL A 165 -20.56 9.13 27.68
C VAL A 165 -19.36 9.22 26.73
N PHE A 166 -19.54 8.82 25.48
CA PHE A 166 -18.53 9.02 24.44
C PHE A 166 -18.39 10.52 24.10
N GLN A 167 -17.18 11.06 24.26
CA GLN A 167 -16.84 12.43 23.85
C GLN A 167 -16.01 12.38 22.56
N GLY A 168 -16.54 12.95 21.49
CA GLY A 168 -15.98 12.82 20.15
C GLY A 168 -15.34 14.09 19.59
N GLU A 169 -15.06 15.08 20.44
CA GLU A 169 -14.34 16.31 20.05
C GLU A 169 -12.86 15.97 19.79
N ILE A 170 -12.31 16.54 18.72
CA ILE A 170 -10.92 16.41 18.29
C ILE A 170 -10.24 17.75 18.53
#